data_AF-A0A7G6S851-F1
#
_entry.id   AF-A0A7G6S851-F1
#
_cell.length_a   1.000
_cell.length_b   1.000
_cell.length_c   1.000
_cell.angle_alpha   90.00
_cell.angle_beta   90.00
_cell.angle_gamma   90.00
#
_symmetry.space_group_name_H-M   'P 1'
#
loop_
_entity.id
_entity.type
_entity.pdbx_description
1 polymer ?
#
loop_
_entity_poly.entity_id
_entity_poly.type
_entity_poly.pdbx_seq_one_letter_code
_entity_poly.pdbx_strand_id
1 'polypeptide(L)'
;MKTPDRLVLTTAAGSYLVDVETKIGQTKVRLPDLRADETVPVLASAIEYLSSQSRNGGLVEIDNVQDTVFPLGTRNGATLTVDPREFWQLPQPWIANAAYPHPQVHVLTNGQYHPKRPRKPVGVVYERYIPWLGETLSFRTADPQTDIEHFHRWMNDEQVNLIWEDGGDKEKHTTILEVRLHDPHILALIGCFNGVPFGYFEVYWAKENRLGPYYDAQDYDRGWHVAIGEPAYRGKKWITAWLPSLMHFMFLDDPRTQRIVGEPRASHEQQIRNLDRSGFSKVKHFDFPHKRAMLVMLLRERYFDDRFWVPAP
;
A
#
# COMPACT_ATOMS: atom_id res chain seq x y z
N MET A 1 25.98 -14.62 -28.57
CA MET A 1 25.64 -13.72 -27.44
C MET A 1 24.16 -13.40 -27.61
N LYS A 2 23.28 -13.76 -26.65
CA LYS A 2 21.87 -13.31 -26.74
C LYS A 2 21.88 -11.80 -26.62
N THR A 3 21.19 -11.11 -27.52
CA THR A 3 20.94 -9.67 -27.39
C THR A 3 20.18 -9.45 -26.07
N PRO A 4 20.59 -8.49 -25.21
CA PRO A 4 19.83 -8.15 -24.02
C PRO A 4 18.40 -7.76 -24.39
N ASP A 5 17.45 -8.07 -23.52
CA ASP A 5 16.10 -7.52 -23.65
C ASP A 5 16.16 -6.02 -23.39
N ARG A 6 15.37 -5.23 -24.10
CA ARG A 6 15.33 -3.77 -23.93
C ARG A 6 14.04 -3.34 -23.27
N LEU A 7 14.17 -2.49 -22.27
CA LEU A 7 13.06 -1.93 -21.50
C LEU A 7 13.05 -0.41 -21.62
N VAL A 8 11.87 0.18 -21.81
CA VAL A 8 11.68 1.63 -21.71
C VAL A 8 11.18 1.95 -20.31
N LEU A 9 11.98 2.70 -19.55
CA LEU A 9 11.61 3.26 -18.25
C LEU A 9 11.14 4.68 -18.43
N THR A 10 9.97 5.02 -17.88
CA THR A 10 9.46 6.39 -17.88
C THR A 10 9.56 6.96 -16.47
N THR A 11 10.16 8.13 -16.35
CA THR A 11 10.23 8.93 -15.12
C THR A 11 9.69 10.33 -15.38
N ALA A 12 9.58 11.16 -14.36
CA ALA A 12 9.26 12.58 -14.52
C ALA A 12 10.27 13.34 -15.41
N ALA A 13 11.50 12.85 -15.53
CA ALA A 13 12.55 13.47 -16.34
C ALA A 13 12.54 13.03 -17.82
N GLY A 14 11.82 11.95 -18.17
CA GLY A 14 11.72 11.44 -19.54
C GLY A 14 11.66 9.93 -19.64
N SER A 15 11.82 9.42 -20.87
CA SER A 15 11.87 7.99 -21.18
C SER A 15 13.30 7.53 -21.47
N TYR A 16 13.70 6.42 -20.87
CA TYR A 16 15.06 5.88 -20.94
C TYR A 16 15.04 4.44 -21.40
N LEU A 17 15.87 4.11 -22.39
CA LEU A 17 16.05 2.74 -22.85
C LEU A 17 17.17 2.09 -22.02
N VAL A 18 16.86 0.98 -21.36
CA VAL A 18 17.83 0.20 -20.56
C VAL A 18 17.96 -1.21 -21.13
N ASP A 19 19.18 -1.74 -21.07
CA ASP A 19 19.46 -3.13 -21.42
C ASP A 19 19.30 -4.01 -20.17
N VAL A 20 18.55 -5.10 -20.30
CA VAL A 20 18.21 -6.03 -19.21
C VAL A 20 18.66 -7.44 -19.56
N GLU A 21 19.37 -8.06 -18.64
CA GLU A 21 19.75 -9.47 -18.70
C GLU A 21 19.21 -10.20 -17.46
N THR A 22 18.27 -11.13 -17.66
CA THR A 22 17.73 -11.93 -16.56
C THR A 22 18.33 -13.33 -16.56
N LYS A 23 18.91 -13.74 -15.43
CA LYS A 23 19.35 -15.11 -15.13
C LYS A 23 18.58 -15.63 -13.91
N ILE A 24 18.64 -16.95 -13.68
CA ILE A 24 17.99 -17.55 -12.50
C ILE A 24 18.57 -16.91 -11.23
N GLY A 25 17.73 -16.25 -10.44
CA GLY A 25 18.12 -15.62 -9.18
C GLY A 25 18.89 -14.31 -9.28
N GLN A 26 19.13 -13.77 -10.48
CA GLN A 26 19.85 -12.51 -10.65
C GLN A 26 19.36 -11.77 -11.90
N THR A 27 19.00 -10.51 -11.74
CA THR A 27 18.67 -9.63 -12.87
C THR A 27 19.68 -8.51 -12.94
N LYS A 28 20.27 -8.32 -14.12
CA LYS A 28 21.24 -7.28 -14.38
C LYS A 28 20.65 -6.22 -15.31
N VAL A 29 20.82 -4.96 -14.96
CA VAL A 29 20.43 -3.80 -15.78
C VAL A 29 21.67 -2.96 -16.06
N ARG A 30 21.76 -2.41 -17.25
CA ARG A 30 22.73 -1.35 -17.55
C ARG A 30 21.98 -0.05 -17.79
N LEU A 31 22.26 0.97 -16.98
CA LEU A 31 21.71 2.30 -17.19
C LEU A 31 22.43 3.00 -18.35
N PRO A 32 21.73 3.85 -19.13
CA PRO A 32 22.39 4.73 -20.09
C PRO A 32 23.22 5.79 -19.36
N ASP A 33 23.94 6.63 -20.11
CA ASP A 33 24.60 7.79 -19.52
C ASP A 33 23.53 8.81 -19.11
N LEU A 34 23.36 8.96 -17.80
CA LEU A 34 22.36 9.83 -17.17
C LEU A 34 23.02 11.10 -16.64
N ARG A 35 22.21 12.15 -16.46
CA ARG A 35 22.62 13.28 -15.62
C ARG A 35 22.53 12.88 -14.13
N ALA A 36 23.27 13.58 -13.28
CA ALA A 36 23.32 13.25 -11.85
C ALA A 36 21.93 13.33 -11.17
N ASP A 37 21.08 14.27 -11.59
CA ASP A 37 19.71 14.47 -11.11
C ASP A 37 18.71 13.41 -11.62
N GLU A 38 19.03 12.74 -12.73
CA GLU A 38 18.21 11.68 -13.33
C GLU A 38 18.55 10.29 -12.77
N THR A 39 19.73 10.13 -12.19
CA THR A 39 20.26 8.81 -11.80
C THR A 39 19.35 8.13 -10.78
N VAL A 40 18.95 8.81 -9.71
CA VAL A 40 18.09 8.20 -8.66
C VAL A 40 16.70 7.83 -9.17
N PRO A 41 15.96 8.72 -9.86
CA PRO A 41 14.65 8.37 -10.42
C PRO A 41 14.70 7.18 -11.38
N VAL A 42 15.63 7.16 -12.34
CA VAL A 42 15.72 6.06 -13.32
C VAL A 42 16.13 4.76 -12.65
N LEU A 43 17.06 4.82 -11.70
CA LEU A 43 17.48 3.68 -10.88
C LEU A 43 16.29 3.07 -10.11
N ALA A 44 15.51 3.91 -9.42
CA ALA A 44 14.34 3.48 -8.67
C ALA A 44 13.28 2.85 -9.59
N SER A 45 12.99 3.47 -10.74
CA SER A 45 12.05 2.91 -11.72
C SER A 45 12.53 1.58 -12.31
N ALA A 46 13.84 1.41 -12.53
CA ALA A 46 14.41 0.15 -12.98
C ALA A 46 14.20 -0.97 -11.96
N ILE A 47 14.55 -0.71 -10.69
CA ILE A 47 14.40 -1.69 -9.60
C ILE A 47 12.93 -2.04 -9.41
N GLU A 48 12.05 -1.04 -9.36
CA GLU A 48 10.60 -1.23 -9.23
C GLU A 48 10.08 -2.13 -10.34
N TYR A 49 10.31 -1.77 -11.61
CA TYR A 49 9.78 -2.51 -12.75
C TYR A 49 10.23 -3.97 -12.75
N LEU A 50 11.51 -4.25 -12.45
CA LEU A 50 12.01 -5.61 -12.45
C LEU A 50 11.48 -6.45 -11.29
N SER A 51 11.36 -5.83 -10.12
CA SER A 51 10.98 -6.53 -8.89
C SER A 51 9.47 -6.54 -8.63
N SER A 52 8.66 -5.87 -9.45
CA SER A 52 7.20 -5.88 -9.38
C SER A 52 6.53 -7.01 -10.16
N GLN A 53 7.30 -7.79 -10.94
CA GLN A 53 6.76 -8.74 -11.93
C GLN A 53 6.81 -10.20 -11.45
N SER A 54 7.69 -10.53 -10.50
CA SER A 54 7.90 -11.90 -10.05
C SER A 54 8.32 -11.97 -8.58
N ARG A 55 7.78 -12.96 -7.87
CA ARG A 55 8.20 -13.30 -6.50
C ARG A 55 9.49 -14.13 -6.45
N ASN A 56 9.92 -14.68 -7.58
CA ASN A 56 11.11 -15.56 -7.65
C ASN A 56 12.40 -14.78 -7.98
N GLY A 57 12.37 -13.44 -7.89
CA GLY A 57 13.53 -12.59 -8.15
C GLY A 57 14.55 -12.63 -7.00
N GLY A 58 15.83 -12.48 -7.33
CA GLY A 58 16.90 -12.32 -6.34
C GLY A 58 17.34 -10.86 -6.23
N LEU A 59 18.65 -10.66 -6.11
CA LEU A 59 19.27 -9.33 -6.12
C LEU A 59 19.18 -8.71 -7.52
N VAL A 60 19.10 -7.38 -7.57
CA VAL A 60 19.15 -6.60 -8.81
C VAL A 60 20.53 -5.95 -8.89
N GLU A 61 21.28 -6.28 -9.94
CA GLU A 61 22.56 -5.66 -10.24
C GLU A 61 22.39 -4.59 -11.30
N ILE A 62 23.00 -3.44 -11.07
CA ILE A 62 22.80 -2.27 -11.91
C ILE A 62 24.17 -1.72 -12.25
N ASP A 63 24.53 -1.77 -13.52
CA ASP A 63 25.77 -1.25 -14.07
C ASP A 63 25.60 0.20 -14.53
N ASN A 64 26.75 0.89 -14.65
CA ASN A 64 26.85 2.27 -15.09
C ASN A 64 26.15 3.27 -14.13
N VAL A 65 26.17 2.96 -12.83
CA VAL A 65 25.61 3.85 -11.82
C VAL A 65 26.67 4.88 -11.44
N GLN A 66 26.45 6.13 -11.87
CA GLN A 66 27.28 7.27 -11.45
C GLN A 66 27.26 7.43 -9.92
N ASP A 67 28.22 8.17 -9.37
CA ASP A 67 28.22 8.47 -7.94
C ASP A 67 26.94 9.22 -7.56
N THR A 68 26.18 8.64 -6.64
CA THR A 68 24.82 9.08 -6.30
C THR A 68 24.55 8.88 -4.81
N VAL A 69 23.60 9.65 -4.28
CA VAL A 69 23.15 9.61 -2.88
C VAL A 69 22.12 8.49 -2.61
N PHE A 70 21.97 7.53 -3.53
CA PHE A 70 21.03 6.43 -3.35
C PHE A 70 21.36 5.62 -2.09
N PRO A 71 20.42 5.46 -1.14
CA PRO A 71 20.75 5.04 0.22
C PRO A 71 20.88 3.52 0.40
N LEU A 72 20.66 2.72 -0.64
CA LEU A 72 20.63 1.26 -0.55
C LEU A 72 21.66 0.58 -1.43
N GLY A 73 21.90 -0.69 -1.08
CA GLY A 73 22.72 -1.60 -1.87
C GLY A 73 24.21 -1.49 -1.57
N THR A 74 24.96 -2.42 -2.15
CA THR A 74 26.42 -2.46 -2.06
C THR A 74 27.01 -2.03 -3.39
N ARG A 75 27.95 -1.08 -3.34
CA ARG A 75 28.64 -0.55 -4.53
C ARG A 75 29.98 -1.24 -4.74
N ASN A 76 30.25 -1.63 -5.99
CA ASN A 76 31.55 -2.13 -6.45
C ASN A 76 31.90 -1.46 -7.79
N GLY A 77 32.76 -0.44 -7.75
CA GLY A 77 33.01 0.41 -8.90
C GLY A 77 31.73 1.11 -9.38
N ALA A 78 31.40 0.95 -10.66
CA ALA A 78 30.19 1.49 -11.28
C ALA A 78 28.96 0.56 -11.19
N THR A 79 29.08 -0.56 -10.47
CA THR A 79 27.99 -1.52 -10.26
C THR A 79 27.39 -1.35 -8.88
N LEU A 80 26.06 -1.30 -8.80
CA LEU A 80 25.28 -1.29 -7.57
C LEU A 80 24.43 -2.57 -7.50
N THR A 81 24.54 -3.29 -6.38
CA THR A 81 23.69 -4.46 -6.11
C THR A 81 22.68 -4.11 -5.03
N VAL A 82 21.38 -4.23 -5.36
CA VAL A 82 20.27 -3.88 -4.46
C VAL A 82 19.43 -5.12 -4.17
N ASP A 83 19.09 -5.34 -2.90
CA ASP A 83 18.02 -6.28 -2.54
C ASP A 83 16.67 -5.57 -2.71
N PRO A 84 15.77 -6.07 -3.58
CA PRO A 84 14.44 -5.48 -3.71
C PRO A 84 13.68 -5.38 -2.38
N ARG A 85 13.90 -6.29 -1.43
CA ARG A 85 13.24 -6.23 -0.11
C ARG A 85 13.59 -4.98 0.67
N GLU A 86 14.79 -4.45 0.49
CA GLU A 86 15.19 -3.16 1.07
C GLU A 86 14.58 -2.01 0.29
N PHE A 87 14.62 -2.09 -1.05
CA PHE A 87 14.06 -1.06 -1.93
C PHE A 87 12.57 -0.83 -1.69
N TRP A 88 11.77 -1.89 -1.62
CA TRP A 88 10.33 -1.83 -1.31
C TRP A 88 10.05 -1.37 0.12
N GLN A 89 11.05 -1.18 0.98
CA GLN A 89 10.88 -0.59 2.30
C GLN A 89 11.23 0.90 2.36
N LEU A 90 11.75 1.49 1.27
CA LEU A 90 11.94 2.92 1.19
C LEU A 90 10.60 3.64 0.94
N PRO A 91 10.22 4.64 1.74
CA PRO A 91 9.01 5.42 1.48
C PRO A 91 9.03 6.12 0.12
N GLN A 92 10.17 6.70 -0.25
CA GLN A 92 10.43 7.20 -1.61
C GLN A 92 10.72 5.98 -2.50
N PRO A 93 10.03 5.71 -3.63
CA PRO A 93 9.29 6.63 -4.50
C PRO A 93 7.77 6.70 -4.31
N TRP A 94 7.15 5.89 -3.45
CA TRP A 94 5.70 5.72 -3.45
C TRP A 94 4.94 6.72 -2.56
N ILE A 95 5.57 7.24 -1.51
CA ILE A 95 4.96 8.16 -0.56
C ILE A 95 5.26 9.61 -0.96
N ALA A 96 4.23 10.34 -1.38
CA ALA A 96 4.35 11.69 -1.94
C ALA A 96 5.08 12.69 -1.00
N ASN A 97 4.83 12.59 0.31
CA ASN A 97 5.43 13.46 1.32
C ASN A 97 6.00 12.62 2.46
N ALA A 98 6.96 11.73 2.15
CA ALA A 98 7.60 10.91 3.18
C ALA A 98 8.23 11.80 4.25
N ALA A 99 7.76 11.65 5.49
CA ALA A 99 8.23 12.38 6.64
C ALA A 99 8.96 11.45 7.61
N TYR A 100 9.82 12.03 8.46
CA TYR A 100 10.37 11.29 9.58
C TYR A 100 9.25 10.80 10.51
N PRO A 101 9.41 9.60 11.13
CA PRO A 101 8.42 9.10 12.07
C PRO A 101 8.10 10.13 13.15
N HIS A 102 6.81 10.35 13.42
CA HIS A 102 6.38 11.31 14.42
C HIS A 102 7.00 10.98 15.79
N PRO A 103 7.56 11.95 16.52
CA PRO A 103 8.11 11.73 17.85
C PRO A 103 7.13 11.01 18.77
N GLN A 104 7.60 10.01 19.50
CA GLN A 104 6.75 9.18 20.35
C GLN A 104 6.46 9.89 21.67
N VAL A 105 5.30 10.56 21.72
CA VAL A 105 4.70 11.11 22.93
C VAL A 105 3.40 10.35 23.17
N HIS A 106 3.20 9.77 24.35
CA HIS A 106 1.98 9.02 24.62
C HIS A 106 0.86 9.91 25.14
N VAL A 107 -0.37 9.53 24.82
CA VAL A 107 -1.61 10.15 25.26
C VAL A 107 -2.60 9.09 25.72
N LEU A 108 -3.61 9.50 26.47
CA LEU A 108 -4.73 8.65 26.86
C LEU A 108 -6.00 9.18 26.18
N THR A 109 -6.54 8.43 25.22
CA THR A 109 -7.77 8.78 24.51
C THR A 109 -8.79 7.68 24.71
N ASN A 110 -10.00 8.00 25.16
CA ASN A 110 -11.08 7.03 25.39
C ASN A 110 -10.64 5.80 26.22
N GLY A 111 -9.77 6.02 27.22
CA GLY A 111 -9.24 4.96 28.08
C GLY A 111 -8.10 4.12 27.47
N GLN A 112 -7.65 4.42 26.26
CA GLN A 112 -6.53 3.74 25.60
C GLN A 112 -5.25 4.56 25.66
N TYR A 113 -4.16 3.94 26.11
CA TYR A 113 -2.83 4.55 26.20
C TYR A 113 -2.03 4.21 24.93
N HIS A 114 -1.71 5.22 24.12
CA HIS A 114 -1.08 5.03 22.81
C HIS A 114 -0.21 6.25 22.41
N PRO A 115 0.70 6.11 21.43
CA PRO A 115 1.39 7.26 20.87
C PRO A 115 0.43 8.26 20.24
N LYS A 116 0.71 9.55 20.42
CA LYS A 116 0.04 10.64 19.71
C LYS A 116 0.23 10.45 18.22
N ARG A 117 -0.88 10.43 17.48
CA ARG A 117 -0.88 10.23 16.03
C ARG A 117 -0.46 11.51 15.30
N PRO A 118 0.25 11.39 14.16
CA PRO A 118 0.62 12.55 13.36
C PRO A 118 -0.61 13.29 12.85
N ARG A 119 -0.40 14.53 12.38
CA ARG A 119 -1.45 15.23 11.62
C ARG A 119 -1.73 14.45 10.35
N LYS A 120 -3.00 14.42 9.95
CA LYS A 120 -3.41 13.76 8.71
C LYS A 120 -2.79 14.50 7.52
N PRO A 121 -2.24 13.77 6.52
CA PRO A 121 -1.81 14.37 5.27
C PRO A 121 -3.02 14.91 4.49
N VAL A 122 -2.74 15.67 3.43
CA VAL A 122 -3.75 16.15 2.47
C VAL A 122 -3.29 15.82 1.07
N GLY A 123 -4.21 15.37 0.21
CA GLY A 123 -3.93 15.02 -1.17
C GLY A 123 -3.47 13.57 -1.33
N VAL A 124 -2.69 13.30 -2.38
CA VAL A 124 -2.16 11.96 -2.68
C VAL A 124 -1.15 11.57 -1.59
N VAL A 125 -1.34 10.40 -0.99
CA VAL A 125 -0.46 9.85 0.04
C VAL A 125 0.39 8.69 -0.46
N TYR A 126 -0.09 8.00 -1.51
CA TYR A 126 0.56 6.85 -2.11
C TYR A 126 0.26 6.80 -3.60
N GLU A 127 1.25 6.50 -4.42
CA GLU A 127 1.08 6.25 -5.84
C GLU A 127 2.02 5.15 -6.34
N ARG A 128 1.53 4.30 -7.25
CA ARG A 128 2.29 3.22 -7.86
C ARG A 128 1.74 2.87 -9.23
N TYR A 129 2.63 2.71 -10.21
CA TYR A 129 2.26 2.13 -11.50
C TYR A 129 2.12 0.60 -11.38
N ILE A 130 1.06 0.04 -11.96
CA ILE A 130 0.78 -1.40 -11.96
C ILE A 130 1.03 -1.96 -13.38
N PRO A 131 2.22 -2.52 -13.69
CA PRO A 131 2.62 -2.76 -15.07
C PRO A 131 1.73 -3.71 -15.86
N TRP A 132 1.30 -4.82 -15.23
CA TRP A 132 0.44 -5.82 -15.87
C TRP A 132 -1.00 -5.31 -16.09
N LEU A 133 -1.40 -4.24 -15.40
CA LEU A 133 -2.70 -3.60 -15.56
C LEU A 133 -2.62 -2.40 -16.52
N GLY A 134 -1.45 -1.79 -16.66
CA GLY A 134 -1.25 -0.58 -17.46
C GLY A 134 -1.80 0.69 -16.81
N GLU A 135 -2.09 0.66 -15.51
CA GLU A 135 -2.78 1.73 -14.78
C GLU A 135 -1.93 2.20 -13.59
N THR A 136 -2.01 3.49 -13.27
CA THR A 136 -1.46 4.05 -12.04
C THR A 136 -2.49 3.99 -10.94
N LEU A 137 -2.20 3.25 -9.86
CA LEU A 137 -2.99 3.23 -8.65
C LEU A 137 -2.50 4.34 -7.71
N SER A 138 -3.42 5.12 -7.15
CA SER A 138 -3.12 6.04 -6.06
C SER A 138 -4.14 5.97 -4.94
N PHE A 139 -3.70 6.35 -3.74
CA PHE A 139 -4.57 6.65 -2.61
C PHE A 139 -4.39 8.11 -2.23
N ARG A 140 -5.49 8.81 -2.03
CA ARG A 140 -5.49 10.20 -1.56
C ARG A 140 -6.44 10.37 -0.39
N THR A 141 -6.20 11.35 0.46
CA THR A 141 -7.15 11.69 1.52
C THR A 141 -8.49 12.09 0.94
N ALA A 142 -9.57 11.63 1.56
CA ALA A 142 -10.92 12.03 1.19
C ALA A 142 -11.12 13.54 1.42
N ASP A 143 -11.81 14.19 0.51
CA ASP A 143 -12.20 15.59 0.56
C ASP A 143 -13.73 15.67 0.41
N PRO A 144 -14.47 16.07 1.47
CA PRO A 144 -15.93 16.13 1.42
C PRO A 144 -16.46 17.03 0.31
N GLN A 145 -15.72 18.06 -0.11
CA GLN A 145 -16.18 18.98 -1.15
C GLN A 145 -16.23 18.29 -2.52
N THR A 146 -15.30 17.38 -2.78
CA THR A 146 -15.15 16.74 -4.09
C THR A 146 -15.63 15.29 -4.11
N ASP A 147 -15.63 14.60 -2.97
CA ASP A 147 -15.90 13.17 -2.87
C ASP A 147 -17.30 12.81 -2.38
N ILE A 148 -18.08 13.77 -1.84
CA ILE A 148 -19.37 13.48 -1.22
C ILE A 148 -20.35 12.79 -2.18
N GLU A 149 -20.34 13.14 -3.48
CA GLU A 149 -21.21 12.50 -4.47
C GLU A 149 -20.83 11.03 -4.68
N HIS A 150 -19.53 10.75 -4.81
CA HIS A 150 -19.04 9.38 -4.92
C HIS A 150 -19.37 8.58 -3.68
N PHE A 151 -18.99 9.09 -2.51
CA PHE A 151 -19.22 8.44 -1.22
C PHE A 151 -20.71 8.17 -0.99
N HIS A 152 -21.59 9.14 -1.28
CA HIS A 152 -23.02 8.96 -1.08
C HIS A 152 -23.63 7.89 -1.99
N ARG A 153 -23.23 7.85 -3.26
CA ARG A 153 -23.67 6.77 -4.16
C ARG A 153 -23.15 5.41 -3.70
N TRP A 154 -21.88 5.33 -3.30
CA TRP A 154 -21.24 4.08 -2.91
C TRP A 154 -21.83 3.49 -1.64
N MET A 155 -22.10 4.30 -0.62
CA MET A 155 -22.72 3.82 0.63
C MET A 155 -24.18 3.38 0.44
N ASN A 156 -24.83 3.84 -0.63
CA ASN A 156 -26.17 3.38 -1.03
C ASN A 156 -26.17 2.22 -2.04
N ASP A 157 -25.01 1.79 -2.55
CA ASP A 157 -24.91 0.59 -3.37
C ASP A 157 -25.28 -0.63 -2.53
N GLU A 158 -26.17 -1.49 -3.04
CA GLU A 158 -26.71 -2.63 -2.29
C GLU A 158 -25.60 -3.55 -1.75
N GLN A 159 -24.56 -3.84 -2.55
CA GLN A 159 -23.48 -4.73 -2.13
C GLN A 159 -22.58 -4.11 -1.07
N VAL A 160 -22.37 -2.79 -1.12
CA VAL A 160 -21.62 -2.06 -0.10
C VAL A 160 -22.44 -1.98 1.19
N ASN A 161 -23.71 -1.60 1.09
CA ASN A 161 -24.57 -1.35 2.24
C ASN A 161 -24.87 -2.64 3.04
N LEU A 162 -24.86 -3.81 2.41
CA LEU A 162 -24.93 -5.11 3.12
C LEU A 162 -23.79 -5.34 4.14
N ILE A 163 -22.67 -4.62 4.00
CA ILE A 163 -21.49 -4.77 4.85
C ILE A 163 -21.29 -3.54 5.73
N TRP A 164 -21.46 -2.35 5.15
CA TRP A 164 -21.22 -1.08 5.83
C TRP A 164 -22.42 -0.59 6.64
N GLU A 165 -23.65 -0.95 6.23
CA GLU A 165 -24.90 -0.55 6.89
C GLU A 165 -25.06 0.98 7.05
N ASP A 166 -24.33 1.75 6.23
CA ASP A 166 -24.23 3.20 6.31
C ASP A 166 -25.15 3.93 5.32
N GLY A 167 -25.92 3.23 4.49
CA GLY A 167 -26.87 3.85 3.54
C GLY A 167 -27.81 4.87 4.18
N GLY A 168 -28.26 5.84 3.37
CA GLY A 168 -29.04 6.97 3.84
C GLY A 168 -28.90 8.20 2.95
N ASP A 169 -29.32 9.35 3.49
CA ASP A 169 -29.25 10.63 2.80
C ASP A 169 -27.82 11.21 2.75
N LYS A 170 -27.68 12.29 2.00
CA LYS A 170 -26.39 12.95 1.79
C LYS A 170 -25.89 13.70 3.03
N GLU A 171 -26.79 14.13 3.92
CA GLU A 171 -26.44 14.84 5.15
C GLU A 171 -25.77 13.89 6.15
N LYS A 172 -26.34 12.68 6.33
CA LYS A 172 -25.73 11.59 7.09
C LYS A 172 -24.33 11.29 6.57
N HIS A 173 -24.18 11.14 5.26
CA HIS A 173 -22.89 10.80 4.65
C HIS A 173 -21.85 11.92 4.75
N THR A 174 -22.28 13.18 4.66
CA THR A 174 -21.41 14.35 4.91
C THR A 174 -20.89 14.32 6.34
N THR A 175 -21.79 14.09 7.30
CA THR A 175 -21.45 13.97 8.72
C THR A 175 -20.47 12.82 8.96
N ILE A 176 -20.68 11.65 8.34
CA ILE A 176 -19.76 10.51 8.45
C ILE A 176 -18.35 10.89 7.98
N LEU A 177 -18.22 11.48 6.78
CA LEU A 177 -16.92 11.91 6.27
C LEU A 177 -16.25 12.94 7.20
N GLU A 178 -16.98 13.94 7.66
CA GLU A 178 -16.46 14.95 8.58
C GLU A 178 -15.94 14.34 9.89
N VAL A 179 -16.71 13.43 10.50
CA VAL A 179 -16.29 12.70 11.71
C VAL A 179 -15.02 11.90 11.44
N ARG A 180 -14.96 11.17 10.32
CA ARG A 180 -13.77 10.39 9.93
C ARG A 180 -12.55 11.26 9.67
N LEU A 181 -12.74 12.48 9.16
CA LEU A 181 -11.65 13.43 8.94
C LEU A 181 -11.13 14.06 10.23
N HIS A 182 -11.96 14.17 11.27
CA HIS A 182 -11.54 14.69 12.58
C HIS A 182 -11.01 13.62 13.55
N ASP A 183 -11.35 12.34 13.36
CA ASP A 183 -10.88 11.25 14.21
C ASP A 183 -9.38 10.93 13.97
N PRO A 184 -8.44 11.24 14.88
CA PRO A 184 -7.01 11.01 14.66
C PRO A 184 -6.64 9.54 14.46
N HIS A 185 -7.52 8.61 14.86
CA HIS A 185 -7.27 7.18 14.75
C HIS A 185 -7.48 6.65 13.32
N ILE A 186 -8.22 7.38 12.47
CA ILE A 186 -8.60 6.96 11.10
C ILE A 186 -8.00 7.89 10.04
N LEU A 187 -7.40 7.31 9.02
CA LEU A 187 -7.09 7.96 7.76
C LEU A 187 -8.13 7.54 6.71
N ALA A 188 -9.02 8.46 6.36
CA ALA A 188 -10.03 8.27 5.33
C ALA A 188 -9.43 8.56 3.95
N LEU A 189 -9.49 7.57 3.05
CA LEU A 189 -8.84 7.60 1.74
C LEU A 189 -9.84 7.28 0.62
N ILE A 190 -9.55 7.84 -0.55
CA ILE A 190 -10.14 7.49 -1.84
C ILE A 190 -9.06 6.78 -2.65
N GLY A 191 -9.38 5.59 -3.13
CA GLY A 191 -8.57 4.89 -4.12
C GLY A 191 -8.90 5.38 -5.52
N CYS A 192 -7.87 5.62 -6.32
CA CYS A 192 -7.99 6.02 -7.72
C CYS A 192 -7.17 5.12 -8.65
N PHE A 193 -7.68 4.86 -9.86
CA PHE A 193 -6.87 4.36 -10.98
C PHE A 193 -6.82 5.44 -12.05
N ASN A 194 -5.61 5.84 -12.46
CA ASN A 194 -5.38 6.96 -13.39
C ASN A 194 -6.18 8.23 -13.00
N GLY A 195 -6.25 8.50 -11.69
CA GLY A 195 -6.99 9.63 -11.11
C GLY A 195 -8.50 9.41 -10.94
N VAL A 196 -9.08 8.35 -11.51
CA VAL A 196 -10.52 8.04 -11.42
C VAL A 196 -10.85 7.36 -10.07
N PRO A 197 -11.69 7.97 -9.21
CA PRO A 197 -12.10 7.37 -7.93
C PRO A 197 -12.85 6.06 -8.11
N PHE A 198 -12.51 5.02 -7.34
CA PHE A 198 -13.18 3.72 -7.41
C PHE A 198 -13.70 3.17 -6.08
N GLY A 199 -13.16 3.63 -4.96
CA GLY A 199 -13.54 3.12 -3.65
C GLY A 199 -13.07 3.98 -2.49
N TYR A 200 -13.73 3.78 -1.35
CA TYR A 200 -13.45 4.41 -0.08
C TYR A 200 -12.72 3.43 0.85
N PHE A 201 -11.72 3.93 1.57
CA PHE A 201 -10.88 3.15 2.47
C PHE A 201 -10.72 3.88 3.79
N GLU A 202 -10.76 3.14 4.89
CA GLU A 202 -10.39 3.64 6.22
C GLU A 202 -9.15 2.88 6.65
N VAL A 203 -8.02 3.56 6.84
CA VAL A 203 -6.82 2.97 7.44
C VAL A 203 -6.74 3.45 8.88
N TYR A 204 -6.75 2.53 9.84
CA TYR A 204 -6.88 2.87 11.25
C TYR A 204 -5.72 2.35 12.10
N TRP A 205 -5.48 2.99 13.24
CA TRP A 205 -4.60 2.48 14.29
C TRP A 205 -5.34 1.44 15.14
N ALA A 206 -4.92 0.17 15.09
CA ALA A 206 -5.69 -0.95 15.61
C ALA A 206 -5.86 -0.90 17.13
N LYS A 207 -4.87 -0.38 17.86
CA LYS A 207 -4.93 -0.21 19.33
C LYS A 207 -6.07 0.72 19.79
N GLU A 208 -6.39 1.72 18.98
CA GLU A 208 -7.49 2.68 19.23
C GLU A 208 -8.82 2.22 18.64
N ASN A 209 -8.79 1.20 17.77
CA ASN A 209 -9.99 0.70 17.10
C ASN A 209 -10.74 -0.32 17.98
N ARG A 210 -12.02 -0.56 17.65
CA ARG A 210 -12.83 -1.61 18.28
C ARG A 210 -12.20 -3.00 18.26
N LEU A 211 -11.28 -3.27 17.32
CA LEU A 211 -10.53 -4.52 17.23
C LEU A 211 -9.46 -4.66 18.33
N GLY A 212 -8.87 -3.56 18.79
CA GLY A 212 -7.75 -3.54 19.72
C GLY A 212 -7.93 -4.43 20.96
N PRO A 213 -9.07 -4.37 21.68
CA PRO A 213 -9.30 -5.21 22.87
C PRO A 213 -9.32 -6.72 22.64
N TYR A 214 -9.43 -7.19 21.39
CA TYR A 214 -9.58 -8.61 21.08
C TYR A 214 -8.24 -9.32 20.85
N TYR A 215 -7.11 -8.62 20.93
CA TYR A 215 -5.76 -9.21 20.85
C TYR A 215 -4.73 -8.31 21.55
N ASP A 216 -3.47 -8.75 21.60
CA ASP A 216 -2.38 -7.94 22.15
C ASP A 216 -1.94 -6.87 21.13
N ALA A 217 -2.76 -5.83 20.99
CA ALA A 217 -2.59 -4.76 20.02
C ALA A 217 -1.37 -3.89 20.35
N GLN A 218 -0.45 -3.78 19.40
CA GLN A 218 0.73 -2.93 19.55
C GLN A 218 0.47 -1.50 19.10
N ASP A 219 1.32 -0.59 19.55
CA ASP A 219 1.18 0.85 19.35
C ASP A 219 1.04 1.28 17.89
N TYR A 220 1.66 0.54 16.96
CA TYR A 220 1.69 0.88 15.54
C TYR A 220 1.04 -0.20 14.67
N ASP A 221 0.23 -1.08 15.27
CA ASP A 221 -0.57 -2.00 14.47
C ASP A 221 -1.59 -1.20 13.66
N ARG A 222 -1.73 -1.52 12.38
CA ARG A 222 -2.66 -0.87 11.46
C ARG A 222 -3.74 -1.85 11.03
N GLY A 223 -4.93 -1.37 10.75
CA GLY A 223 -5.95 -2.17 10.07
C GLY A 223 -6.66 -1.34 9.02
N TRP A 224 -7.58 -1.96 8.29
CA TRP A 224 -8.31 -1.26 7.24
C TRP A 224 -9.75 -1.74 7.08
N HIS A 225 -10.62 -0.84 6.62
CA HIS A 225 -11.91 -1.14 6.01
C HIS A 225 -11.96 -0.61 4.59
N VAL A 226 -12.78 -1.23 3.74
CA VAL A 226 -12.88 -0.89 2.31
C VAL A 226 -14.31 -1.03 1.78
N ALA A 227 -14.72 -0.05 0.98
CA ALA A 227 -15.91 -0.08 0.14
C ALA A 227 -15.49 0.12 -1.33
N ILE A 228 -15.61 -0.92 -2.16
CA ILE A 228 -15.41 -0.79 -3.61
C ILE A 228 -16.72 -0.37 -4.24
N GLY A 229 -16.90 0.94 -4.31
CA GLY A 229 -18.12 1.57 -4.77
C GLY A 229 -18.37 1.37 -6.25
N GLU A 230 -17.36 1.60 -7.10
CA GLU A 230 -17.52 1.52 -8.55
C GLU A 230 -17.51 0.06 -9.05
N PRO A 231 -18.60 -0.46 -9.66
CA PRO A 231 -18.68 -1.86 -10.08
C PRO A 231 -17.61 -2.28 -11.08
N ALA A 232 -17.17 -1.35 -11.94
CA ALA A 232 -16.14 -1.58 -12.95
C ALA A 232 -14.78 -1.98 -12.34
N TYR A 233 -14.55 -1.64 -11.07
CA TYR A 233 -13.32 -1.89 -10.32
C TYR A 233 -13.45 -3.06 -9.32
N ARG A 234 -14.47 -3.91 -9.50
CA ARG A 234 -14.66 -5.15 -8.73
C ARG A 234 -14.06 -6.35 -9.46
N GLY A 235 -13.60 -7.36 -8.72
CA GLY A 235 -13.11 -8.63 -9.25
C GLY A 235 -11.60 -8.85 -9.11
N LYS A 236 -11.14 -10.05 -9.51
CA LYS A 236 -9.78 -10.56 -9.22
C LYS A 236 -8.69 -9.58 -9.61
N LYS A 237 -8.71 -9.05 -10.84
CA LYS A 237 -7.65 -8.13 -11.31
C LYS A 237 -7.52 -6.92 -10.39
N TRP A 238 -8.62 -6.26 -10.03
CA TRP A 238 -8.56 -5.03 -9.25
C TRP A 238 -8.12 -5.27 -7.80
N ILE A 239 -8.66 -6.29 -7.12
CA ILE A 239 -8.21 -6.64 -5.76
C ILE A 239 -6.72 -7.03 -5.74
N THR A 240 -6.26 -7.75 -6.77
CA THR A 240 -4.86 -8.11 -6.95
C THR A 240 -3.96 -6.88 -7.14
N ALA A 241 -4.47 -5.76 -7.66
CA ALA A 241 -3.73 -4.50 -7.75
C ALA A 241 -3.78 -3.67 -6.45
N TRP A 242 -4.97 -3.41 -5.91
CA TRP A 242 -5.11 -2.44 -4.81
C TRP A 242 -4.75 -3.02 -3.44
N LEU A 243 -5.03 -4.29 -3.16
CA LEU A 243 -4.84 -4.84 -1.81
C LEU A 243 -3.35 -4.90 -1.43
N PRO A 244 -2.45 -5.49 -2.24
CA PRO A 244 -1.03 -5.46 -1.94
C PRO A 244 -0.45 -4.05 -1.81
N SER A 245 -0.96 -3.11 -2.62
CA SER A 245 -0.51 -1.72 -2.64
C SER A 245 -0.99 -0.94 -1.42
N LEU A 246 -2.20 -1.20 -0.91
CA LEU A 246 -2.67 -0.64 0.34
C LEU A 246 -1.85 -1.15 1.53
N MET A 247 -1.51 -2.45 1.54
CA MET A 247 -0.65 -3.02 2.58
C MET A 247 0.74 -2.41 2.54
N HIS A 248 1.27 -2.22 1.33
CA HIS A 248 2.54 -1.53 1.12
C HIS A 248 2.51 -0.13 1.72
N PHE A 249 1.49 0.67 1.36
CA PHE A 249 1.27 1.99 1.91
C PHE A 249 1.25 1.96 3.44
N MET A 250 0.47 1.07 4.06
CA MET A 250 0.37 0.98 5.52
C MET A 250 1.71 0.68 6.22
N PHE A 251 2.58 -0.12 5.60
CA PHE A 251 3.92 -0.38 6.11
C PHE A 251 4.91 0.78 5.90
N LEU A 252 4.70 1.61 4.87
CA LEU A 252 5.58 2.74 4.57
C LEU A 252 5.15 4.06 5.24
N ASP A 253 3.85 4.25 5.45
CA ASP A 253 3.22 5.43 6.07
C ASP A 253 3.79 5.71 7.46
N ASP A 254 3.97 4.65 8.26
CA ASP A 254 4.80 4.69 9.47
C ASP A 254 5.69 3.44 9.53
N PRO A 255 7.03 3.58 9.43
CA PRO A 255 7.94 2.43 9.37
C PRO A 255 7.97 1.62 10.66
N ARG A 256 7.39 2.12 11.77
CA ARG A 256 7.23 1.36 13.01
C ARG A 256 6.09 0.34 12.94
N THR A 257 5.23 0.41 11.91
CA THR A 257 4.18 -0.57 11.66
C THR A 257 4.80 -1.94 11.35
N GLN A 258 4.62 -2.90 12.27
CA GLN A 258 5.10 -4.28 12.13
C GLN A 258 4.00 -5.27 11.76
N ARG A 259 2.73 -4.91 12.01
CA ARG A 259 1.59 -5.81 11.81
C ARG A 259 0.43 -5.04 11.19
N ILE A 260 -0.18 -5.65 10.18
CA ILE A 260 -1.45 -5.24 9.64
C ILE A 260 -2.50 -6.27 10.03
N VAL A 261 -3.63 -5.83 10.59
CA VAL A 261 -4.69 -6.68 11.10
C VAL A 261 -6.01 -6.45 10.39
N GLY A 262 -6.86 -7.46 10.39
CA GLY A 262 -8.23 -7.35 9.88
C GLY A 262 -9.17 -8.34 10.53
N GLU A 263 -10.47 -8.07 10.40
CA GLU A 263 -11.53 -8.80 11.09
C GLU A 263 -12.69 -9.27 10.17
N PRO A 264 -12.41 -9.99 9.06
CA PRO A 264 -13.47 -10.53 8.20
C PRO A 264 -14.46 -11.39 9.00
N ARG A 265 -15.73 -11.42 8.55
CA ARG A 265 -16.72 -12.37 9.09
C ARG A 265 -16.17 -13.79 8.91
N ALA A 266 -16.24 -14.62 9.94
CA ALA A 266 -15.66 -15.97 9.92
C ALA A 266 -16.27 -16.87 8.84
N SER A 267 -17.54 -16.63 8.48
CA SER A 267 -18.25 -17.33 7.41
C SER A 267 -17.91 -16.83 6.00
N HIS A 268 -17.20 -15.71 5.86
CA HIS A 268 -16.90 -15.12 4.55
C HIS A 268 -15.64 -15.77 3.94
N GLU A 269 -15.74 -17.03 3.55
CA GLU A 269 -14.60 -17.83 3.11
C GLU A 269 -13.84 -17.23 1.91
N GLN A 270 -14.55 -16.61 0.95
CA GLN A 270 -13.90 -16.02 -0.21
C GLN A 270 -12.98 -14.85 0.17
N GLN A 271 -13.42 -14.00 1.11
CA GLN A 271 -12.59 -12.92 1.63
C GLN A 271 -11.38 -13.48 2.39
N ILE A 272 -11.58 -14.50 3.23
CA ILE A 272 -10.49 -15.15 3.97
C ILE A 272 -9.46 -15.77 3.00
N ARG A 273 -9.91 -16.44 1.93
CA ARG A 273 -9.01 -16.98 0.89
C ARG A 273 -8.22 -15.88 0.17
N ASN A 274 -8.83 -14.74 -0.11
CA ASN A 274 -8.13 -13.61 -0.74
C ASN A 274 -7.05 -13.04 0.18
N LEU A 275 -7.34 -12.94 1.48
CA LEU A 275 -6.38 -12.49 2.50
C LEU A 275 -5.21 -13.47 2.66
N ASP A 276 -5.50 -14.77 2.72
CA ASP A 276 -4.50 -15.85 2.79
C ASP A 276 -3.52 -15.80 1.61
N ARG A 277 -4.05 -15.65 0.37
CA ARG A 277 -3.23 -15.44 -0.84
C ARG A 277 -2.40 -14.16 -0.83
N SER A 278 -2.80 -13.19 -0.01
CA SER A 278 -2.09 -11.91 0.19
C SER A 278 -1.14 -11.94 1.39
N GLY A 279 -0.92 -13.11 2.00
CA GLY A 279 0.07 -13.32 3.06
C GLY A 279 -0.46 -13.25 4.48
N PHE A 280 -1.76 -13.02 4.66
CA PHE A 280 -2.36 -12.95 5.99
C PHE A 280 -2.46 -14.32 6.64
N SER A 281 -2.01 -14.42 7.88
CA SER A 281 -2.24 -15.57 8.75
C SER A 281 -3.60 -15.47 9.44
N LYS A 282 -4.31 -16.59 9.55
CA LYS A 282 -5.50 -16.74 10.40
C LYS A 282 -5.04 -16.93 11.84
N VAL A 283 -5.22 -15.93 12.70
CA VAL A 283 -4.70 -15.93 14.08
C VAL A 283 -5.67 -16.66 15.01
N LYS A 284 -6.92 -16.20 15.09
CA LYS A 284 -7.95 -16.81 15.93
C LYS A 284 -9.35 -16.35 15.54
N HIS A 285 -10.34 -17.14 15.94
CA HIS A 285 -11.73 -16.69 15.94
C HIS A 285 -12.05 -15.92 17.22
N PHE A 286 -12.96 -14.95 17.13
CA PHE A 286 -13.50 -14.22 18.28
C PHE A 286 -14.89 -13.65 17.96
N ASP A 287 -15.61 -13.18 18.97
CA ASP A 287 -16.96 -12.63 18.83
C ASP A 287 -16.97 -11.12 19.04
N PHE A 288 -17.43 -10.38 18.04
CA PHE A 288 -18.00 -9.06 18.25
C PHE A 288 -19.48 -9.18 18.61
N PRO A 289 -20.09 -8.15 19.22
CA PRO A 289 -21.53 -8.16 19.51
C PRO A 289 -22.44 -8.47 18.31
N HIS A 290 -21.99 -8.12 17.10
CA HIS A 290 -22.76 -8.23 15.85
C HIS A 290 -22.22 -9.29 14.86
N LYS A 291 -21.08 -9.95 15.15
CA LYS A 291 -20.51 -10.98 14.25
C LYS A 291 -19.49 -11.90 14.93
N ARG A 292 -19.45 -13.17 14.47
CA ARG A 292 -18.27 -14.03 14.61
C ARG A 292 -17.20 -13.58 13.62
N ALA A 293 -16.02 -13.21 14.09
CA ALA A 293 -14.91 -12.71 13.28
C ALA A 293 -13.73 -13.70 13.27
N MET A 294 -12.94 -13.63 12.20
CA MET A 294 -11.61 -14.23 12.13
C MET A 294 -10.58 -13.09 12.21
N LEU A 295 -9.76 -13.06 13.26
CA LEU A 295 -8.61 -12.17 13.30
C LEU A 295 -7.57 -12.68 12.30
N VAL A 296 -7.28 -11.86 11.30
CA VAL A 296 -6.16 -12.09 10.38
C VAL A 296 -5.04 -11.10 10.66
N MET A 297 -3.80 -11.51 10.38
CA MET A 297 -2.62 -10.67 10.57
C MET A 297 -1.59 -10.91 9.48
N LEU A 298 -1.06 -9.82 8.93
CA LEU A 298 0.06 -9.79 8.01
C LEU A 298 1.25 -9.13 8.73
N LEU A 299 2.35 -9.85 8.83
CA LEU A 299 3.59 -9.33 9.40
C LEU A 299 4.38 -8.58 8.34
N ARG A 300 5.07 -7.52 8.76
CA ARG A 300 5.99 -6.73 7.92
C ARG A 300 7.04 -7.62 7.26
N GLU A 301 7.75 -8.40 8.09
CA GLU A 301 8.75 -9.37 7.65
C GLU A 301 8.21 -10.26 6.55
N ARG A 302 7.09 -10.94 6.81
CA ARG A 302 6.44 -11.82 5.82
C ARG A 302 6.05 -11.10 4.53
N TYR A 303 5.47 -9.90 4.63
CA TYR A 303 5.08 -9.13 3.45
C TYR A 303 6.29 -8.87 2.54
N PHE A 304 7.41 -8.47 3.12
CA PHE A 304 8.60 -8.11 2.34
C PHE A 304 9.44 -9.33 1.93
N ASP A 305 9.66 -10.31 2.81
CA ASP A 305 10.46 -11.49 2.50
C ASP A 305 9.81 -12.40 1.44
N ASP A 306 8.50 -12.60 1.53
CA ASP A 306 7.75 -13.39 0.55
C ASP A 306 7.31 -12.55 -0.67
N ARG A 307 7.70 -11.27 -0.72
CA ARG A 307 7.47 -10.34 -1.84
C ARG A 307 6.00 -10.18 -2.19
N PHE A 308 5.13 -10.02 -1.19
CA PHE A 308 3.69 -9.89 -1.38
C PHE A 308 3.27 -8.60 -2.09
N TRP A 309 4.16 -7.62 -2.29
CA TRP A 309 3.94 -6.47 -3.17
C TRP A 309 3.82 -6.87 -4.66
N VAL A 310 4.30 -8.06 -5.03
CA VAL A 310 4.06 -8.69 -6.32
C VAL A 310 2.76 -9.46 -6.25
N PRO A 311 1.77 -9.13 -7.08
CA PRO A 311 0.53 -9.87 -7.12
C PRO A 311 0.76 -11.34 -7.50
N ALA A 312 0.09 -12.26 -6.80
CA ALA A 312 0.10 -13.67 -7.18
C ALA A 312 -0.73 -13.87 -8.47
N PRO A 313 -0.29 -14.73 -9.42
CA PRO A 313 -1.02 -15.05 -10.65
C PRO A 313 -2.48 -15.49 -10.48
#